data_AF-A0A7S3E0W8-F1
#
_entry.id   AF-A0A7S3E0W8-F1
#
_cell.length_a   1.000
_cell.length_b   1.000
_cell.length_c   1.000
_cell.angle_alpha   90.00
_cell.angle_beta   90.00
_cell.angle_gamma   90.00
#
_symmetry.space_group_name_H-M   'P 1'
#
loop_
_entity.id
_entity.type
_entity.pdbx_description
1 polymer ?
#
loop_
_entity_poly.entity_id
_entity_poly.type
_entity_poly.pdbx_seq_one_letter_code
_entity_poly.pdbx_strand_id
1 'polypeptide(L)'
;HSFSLRSMSAQSLSTRTACSQSRVCHPFVRQRRLSSLCSGLRVNAVTSSSESSVSPIEGMQLASASSLSDKEMDTLLRRPRVDLPSIFNTVAPIVDAVRERGDEAVNEFTAKFDNVELGRAPVVLVDDLPDPQLDATTKAAFDTAYDNIRKFHEAQITAPLHVETMPGVVCERVNRPIDAVGLYVPGGTAILPSTTLMLAVPGQVAGCKTMVVATPPRSDGSVCPEVLYVCKRCGVTHILQAGGAQAVAAMAHGTATCPKVHKVFGPGNQFVTAAKMLLSNSEAMVSIDMPAGPSEVLVVADGGADPVHVAADLLSQAEHGRDSQVVLLATPDADVDAILKAVREQCSTLPRQEVAE
;
A
#
# COMPACT_ATOMS: atom_id res chain seq x y z
N HIS A 1 -43.13 -43.27 -27.17
CA HIS A 1 -41.99 -44.19 -26.94
C HIS A 1 -40.70 -43.38 -26.80
N SER A 2 -40.26 -43.23 -25.54
CA SER A 2 -38.87 -43.24 -25.04
C SER A 2 -37.69 -43.12 -26.01
N PHE A 3 -36.76 -42.19 -25.73
CA PHE A 3 -35.29 -42.34 -25.73
C PHE A 3 -34.70 -41.08 -25.06
N SER A 4 -34.47 -41.09 -23.74
CA SER A 4 -33.24 -41.49 -23.00
C SER A 4 -31.97 -40.69 -23.31
N LEU A 5 -31.52 -39.99 -22.26
CA LEU A 5 -30.25 -39.27 -22.09
C LEU A 5 -29.01 -40.12 -22.38
N ARG A 6 -27.96 -39.47 -22.91
CA ARG A 6 -26.57 -39.76 -22.55
C ARG A 6 -25.76 -38.47 -22.45
N SER A 7 -25.24 -38.23 -21.26
CA SER A 7 -24.15 -37.31 -20.95
C SER A 7 -22.84 -37.82 -21.55
N MET A 8 -22.05 -36.94 -22.18
CA MET A 8 -20.60 -37.11 -22.29
C MET A 8 -19.91 -35.78 -22.04
N SER A 9 -19.02 -35.81 -21.05
CA SER A 9 -17.96 -34.86 -20.76
C SER A 9 -17.07 -34.62 -21.97
N ALA A 10 -16.62 -33.38 -22.19
CA ALA A 10 -15.51 -33.09 -23.08
C ALA A 10 -14.49 -32.20 -22.35
N GLN A 11 -13.37 -32.84 -22.00
CA GLN A 11 -12.12 -32.23 -21.59
C GLN A 11 -11.57 -31.33 -22.70
N SER A 12 -10.80 -30.34 -22.25
CA SER A 12 -9.95 -29.44 -23.03
C SER A 12 -9.14 -30.15 -24.12
N LEU A 13 -9.25 -29.65 -25.36
CA LEU A 13 -8.28 -29.92 -26.41
C LEU A 13 -7.89 -28.60 -27.06
N SER A 14 -6.59 -28.29 -26.93
CA SER A 14 -5.94 -27.18 -27.62
C SER A 14 -5.90 -27.46 -29.11
N THR A 15 -6.24 -26.48 -29.94
CA THR A 15 -5.83 -26.45 -31.34
C THR A 15 -5.34 -25.06 -31.71
N ARG A 16 -4.03 -24.96 -31.94
CA ARG A 16 -3.44 -23.93 -32.80
C ARG A 16 -3.91 -24.20 -34.23
N THR A 17 -4.42 -23.20 -34.92
CA THR A 17 -4.31 -23.13 -36.37
C THR A 17 -4.31 -21.68 -36.83
N ALA A 18 -3.43 -21.39 -37.78
CA ALA A 18 -3.05 -20.07 -38.23
C ALA A 18 -3.87 -19.61 -39.45
N CYS A 19 -3.98 -18.27 -39.55
CA CYS A 19 -3.98 -17.45 -40.76
C CYS A 19 -5.13 -17.56 -41.77
N SER A 20 -5.89 -16.47 -41.94
CA SER A 20 -5.91 -15.78 -43.24
C SER A 20 -6.37 -14.33 -43.10
N GLN A 21 -5.70 -13.46 -43.86
CA GLN A 21 -5.86 -12.02 -43.91
C GLN A 21 -7.13 -11.64 -44.66
N SER A 22 -7.88 -10.66 -44.15
CA SER A 22 -8.61 -9.72 -45.01
C SER A 22 -8.45 -8.31 -44.46
N ARG A 23 -7.85 -7.46 -45.30
CA ARG A 23 -7.51 -6.07 -45.03
C ARG A 23 -8.77 -5.22 -45.11
N VAL A 24 -9.02 -4.41 -44.08
CA VAL A 24 -9.79 -3.17 -44.21
C VAL A 24 -8.90 -2.04 -43.73
N CYS A 25 -8.52 -1.18 -44.67
CA CYS A 25 -7.66 -0.02 -44.47
C CYS A 25 -8.47 1.16 -43.89
N HIS A 26 -8.02 1.72 -42.77
CA HIS A 26 -8.16 3.15 -42.42
C HIS A 26 -7.00 3.54 -41.48
N PRO A 27 -6.63 4.83 -41.40
CA PRO A 27 -5.25 5.25 -41.63
C PRO A 27 -4.36 5.16 -40.40
N PHE A 28 -3.14 4.70 -40.67
CA PHE A 28 -1.96 4.73 -39.80
C PHE A 28 -1.77 6.12 -39.17
N VAL A 29 -2.09 6.26 -37.88
CA VAL A 29 -1.47 7.30 -37.05
C VAL A 29 -0.03 6.84 -36.83
N ARG A 30 0.89 7.40 -37.61
CA ARG A 30 2.33 7.24 -37.41
C ARG A 30 2.65 7.56 -35.95
N GLN A 31 3.10 6.56 -35.19
CA GLN A 31 3.94 6.80 -34.01
C GLN A 31 5.17 7.58 -34.48
N ARG A 32 5.10 8.91 -34.39
CA ARG A 32 6.31 9.74 -34.42
C ARG A 32 7.09 9.34 -33.17
N ARG A 33 8.26 8.76 -33.37
CA ARG A 33 9.29 8.69 -32.33
C ARG A 33 9.39 10.08 -31.70
N LEU A 34 9.26 10.15 -30.39
CA LEU A 34 9.53 11.33 -29.55
C LEU A 34 11.03 11.73 -29.57
N SER A 35 11.78 11.38 -30.61
CA SER A 35 13.19 11.72 -30.79
C SER A 35 13.41 13.09 -31.43
N SER A 36 12.34 13.87 -31.73
CA SER A 36 12.46 15.20 -32.36
C SER A 36 11.88 16.34 -31.51
N LEU A 37 11.55 16.11 -30.24
CA LEU A 37 11.21 17.17 -29.29
C LEU A 37 12.38 17.47 -28.32
N CYS A 38 13.43 16.65 -28.31
CA CYS A 38 14.66 16.90 -27.56
C CYS A 38 15.74 17.67 -28.35
N SER A 39 15.47 18.10 -29.59
CA SER A 39 16.44 18.84 -30.42
C SER A 39 16.46 20.35 -30.16
N GLY A 40 15.79 20.82 -29.10
CA GLY A 40 15.69 22.24 -28.72
C GLY A 40 16.36 22.61 -27.39
N LEU A 41 16.68 21.65 -26.52
CA LEU A 41 17.49 21.92 -25.33
C LEU A 41 18.96 21.98 -25.73
N ARG A 42 19.41 23.16 -26.16
CA ARG A 42 20.83 23.51 -26.06
C ARG A 42 21.16 23.60 -24.59
N VAL A 43 21.60 22.48 -24.01
CA VAL A 43 22.37 22.48 -22.77
C VAL A 43 23.71 23.12 -23.15
N ASN A 44 23.80 24.44 -23.02
CA ASN A 44 25.11 25.08 -22.98
C ASN A 44 25.81 24.52 -21.75
N ALA A 45 26.91 23.79 -21.96
CA ALA A 45 27.85 23.49 -20.91
C ALA A 45 28.41 24.82 -20.39
N VAL A 46 27.83 25.33 -19.31
CA VAL A 46 28.54 26.27 -18.45
C VAL A 46 29.47 25.40 -17.62
N THR A 47 30.72 25.31 -18.04
CA THR A 47 31.80 24.84 -17.19
C THR A 47 32.00 25.89 -16.09
N SER A 48 31.17 25.86 -15.05
CA SER A 48 31.50 26.52 -13.79
C SER A 48 32.30 25.53 -12.96
N SER A 49 33.61 25.77 -12.96
CA SER A 49 34.54 25.25 -11.97
C SER A 49 34.08 25.67 -10.57
N SER A 50 33.35 24.79 -9.90
CA SER A 50 33.25 24.75 -8.45
C SER A 50 33.04 23.30 -8.06
N GLU A 51 34.13 22.64 -7.64
CA GLU A 51 34.02 21.45 -6.81
C GLU A 51 33.08 21.82 -5.64
N SER A 52 31.89 21.21 -5.61
CA SER A 52 30.94 21.37 -4.51
C SER A 52 31.63 20.88 -3.25
N SER A 53 31.97 21.80 -2.34
CA SER A 53 32.72 21.57 -1.10
C SER A 53 31.89 20.89 -0.01
N VAL A 54 30.73 20.35 -0.38
CA VAL A 54 29.77 19.77 0.54
C VAL A 54 29.82 18.25 0.36
N SER A 55 30.54 17.59 1.27
CA SER A 55 30.55 16.12 1.35
C SER A 55 29.11 15.61 1.43
N PRO A 56 28.71 14.60 0.63
CA PRO A 56 27.35 14.06 0.67
C PRO A 56 26.97 13.73 2.11
N ILE A 57 25.69 13.94 2.44
CA ILE A 57 25.12 13.36 3.68
C ILE A 57 25.46 11.87 3.64
N GLU A 58 25.94 11.29 4.74
CA GLU A 58 26.04 9.83 4.85
C GLU A 58 24.65 9.27 4.49
N GLY A 59 24.49 8.68 3.30
CA GLY A 59 23.20 8.18 2.80
C GLY A 59 22.75 8.69 1.41
N MET A 60 23.08 9.91 0.98
CA MET A 60 22.64 10.44 -0.33
C MET A 60 23.72 10.40 -1.41
N GLN A 61 23.39 9.82 -2.57
CA GLN A 61 24.26 9.79 -3.75
C GLN A 61 23.80 10.85 -4.76
N LEU A 62 24.73 11.71 -5.20
CA LEU A 62 24.47 12.69 -6.25
C LEU A 62 24.97 12.19 -7.60
N ALA A 63 24.13 12.26 -8.63
CA ALA A 63 24.48 11.87 -9.99
C ALA A 63 23.85 12.81 -11.01
N SER A 64 24.59 13.10 -12.09
CA SER A 64 24.05 13.82 -13.25
C SER A 64 23.52 12.83 -14.28
N ALA A 65 22.24 12.91 -14.61
CA ALA A 65 21.60 11.98 -15.55
C ALA A 65 22.31 11.94 -16.92
N SER A 66 22.89 13.05 -17.37
CA SER A 66 23.62 13.12 -18.65
C SER A 66 24.99 12.44 -18.63
N SER A 67 25.55 12.17 -17.45
CA SER A 67 26.86 11.49 -17.32
C SER A 67 26.74 9.99 -17.00
N LEU A 68 25.53 9.50 -16.73
CA LEU A 68 25.30 8.08 -16.44
C LEU A 68 25.19 7.27 -17.74
N SER A 69 25.85 6.12 -17.78
CA SER A 69 25.56 5.08 -18.75
C SER A 69 24.18 4.46 -18.49
N ASP A 70 23.60 3.81 -19.51
CA ASP A 70 22.32 3.10 -19.36
C ASP A 70 22.34 2.08 -18.20
N LYS A 71 23.48 1.42 -17.97
CA LYS A 71 23.66 0.44 -16.90
C LYS A 71 23.69 1.09 -15.50
N GLU A 72 24.29 2.26 -15.38
CA GLU A 72 24.31 3.01 -14.13
C GLU A 72 22.93 3.60 -13.82
N MET A 73 22.23 4.12 -14.84
CA MET A 73 20.83 4.54 -14.73
C MET A 73 19.94 3.37 -14.28
N ASP A 74 20.07 2.21 -14.93
CA ASP A 74 19.38 0.97 -14.55
C ASP A 74 19.72 0.47 -13.14
N THR A 75 20.84 0.92 -12.56
CA THR A 75 21.23 0.60 -11.19
C THR A 75 20.62 1.59 -10.22
N LEU A 76 20.65 2.89 -10.54
CA LEU A 76 20.10 3.98 -9.74
C LEU A 76 18.58 3.90 -9.59
N LEU A 77 17.88 3.43 -10.63
CA LEU A 77 16.42 3.22 -10.62
C LEU A 77 15.99 1.94 -9.87
N ARG A 78 16.93 1.15 -9.32
CA ARG A 78 16.57 -0.05 -8.56
C ARG A 78 16.14 0.34 -7.16
N ARG A 79 15.00 -0.21 -6.76
CA ARG A 79 14.60 -0.26 -5.36
C ARG A 79 15.54 -1.16 -4.56
N PRO A 80 15.77 -0.88 -3.27
CA PRO A 80 16.39 -1.82 -2.35
C PRO A 80 15.71 -3.18 -2.46
N ARG A 81 16.47 -4.23 -2.81
CA ARG A 81 15.90 -5.56 -3.02
C ARG A 81 15.59 -6.21 -1.68
N VAL A 82 14.34 -6.58 -1.50
CA VAL A 82 13.88 -7.46 -0.43
C VAL A 82 14.01 -8.91 -0.91
N ASP A 83 14.68 -9.78 -0.13
CA ASP A 83 14.81 -11.21 -0.42
C ASP A 83 13.50 -11.96 -0.10
N LEU A 84 12.51 -11.81 -0.99
CA LEU A 84 11.18 -12.38 -0.80
C LEU A 84 11.17 -13.90 -0.54
N PRO A 85 11.93 -14.75 -1.25
CA PRO A 85 12.00 -16.19 -0.95
C PRO A 85 12.36 -16.52 0.50
N SER A 86 13.36 -15.83 1.07
CA SER A 86 13.76 -16.03 2.46
C SER A 86 12.67 -15.61 3.45
N ILE A 87 11.97 -14.50 3.15
CA ILE A 87 10.86 -14.03 3.98
C ILE A 87 9.67 -14.97 3.90
N PHE A 88 9.36 -15.54 2.73
CA PHE A 88 8.30 -16.54 2.61
C PHE A 88 8.57 -17.76 3.50
N ASN A 89 9.82 -18.23 3.57
CA ASN A 89 10.19 -19.34 4.48
C ASN A 89 10.00 -18.98 5.96
N THR A 90 10.11 -17.70 6.31
CA THR A 90 9.88 -17.22 7.68
C THR A 90 8.38 -17.05 7.98
N VAL A 91 7.60 -16.62 6.99
CA VAL A 91 6.17 -16.30 7.12
C VAL A 91 5.29 -17.55 7.00
N ALA A 92 5.62 -18.50 6.14
CA ALA A 92 4.80 -19.69 5.89
C ALA A 92 4.47 -20.48 7.18
N PRO A 93 5.42 -20.75 8.10
CA PRO A 93 5.11 -21.43 9.35
C PRO A 93 4.12 -20.67 10.25
N ILE A 94 4.15 -19.33 10.22
CA ILE A 94 3.22 -18.48 10.98
C ILE A 94 1.81 -18.61 10.39
N VAL A 95 1.70 -18.54 9.06
CA VAL A 95 0.43 -18.68 8.35
C VAL A 95 -0.18 -20.06 8.59
N ASP A 96 0.61 -21.13 8.46
CA ASP A 96 0.16 -22.50 8.68
C ASP A 96 -0.28 -22.72 10.14
N ALA A 97 0.48 -22.19 11.11
CA ALA A 97 0.11 -22.28 12.52
C ALA A 97 -1.25 -21.60 12.82
N VAL A 98 -1.52 -20.43 12.24
CA VAL A 98 -2.82 -19.76 12.40
C VAL A 98 -3.95 -20.52 11.72
N ARG A 99 -3.69 -21.13 10.55
CA ARG A 99 -4.68 -22.00 9.89
C ARG A 99 -5.05 -23.22 10.75
N GLU A 100 -4.07 -23.82 11.43
CA GLU A 100 -4.25 -25.06 12.19
C GLU A 100 -4.80 -24.83 13.60
N ARG A 101 -4.34 -23.78 14.29
CA ARG A 101 -4.65 -23.53 15.71
C ARG A 101 -5.49 -22.28 15.97
N GLY A 102 -5.78 -21.49 14.95
CA GLY A 102 -6.64 -20.31 15.06
C GLY A 102 -6.15 -19.30 16.10
N ASP A 103 -7.04 -18.90 17.01
CA ASP A 103 -6.79 -17.84 18.01
C ASP A 103 -5.63 -18.15 18.96
N GLU A 104 -5.36 -19.42 19.23
CA GLU A 104 -4.24 -19.84 20.07
C GLU A 104 -2.91 -19.40 19.45
N ALA A 105 -2.71 -19.66 18.15
CA ALA A 105 -1.50 -19.25 17.43
C ALA A 105 -1.42 -17.72 17.31
N VAL A 106 -2.54 -17.03 17.08
CA VAL A 106 -2.56 -15.56 17.03
C VAL A 106 -2.09 -14.96 18.36
N ASN A 107 -2.61 -15.45 19.49
CA ASN A 107 -2.20 -15.00 20.81
C ASN A 107 -0.73 -15.35 21.11
N GLU A 108 -0.26 -16.54 20.74
CA GLU A 108 1.14 -16.95 20.89
C GLU A 108 2.08 -15.98 20.16
N PHE A 109 1.78 -15.66 18.90
CA PHE A 109 2.62 -14.75 18.11
C PHE A 109 2.50 -13.30 18.58
N THR A 110 1.35 -12.88 19.10
CA THR A 110 1.18 -11.56 19.73
C THR A 110 2.05 -11.45 20.99
N ALA A 111 2.05 -12.48 21.85
CA ALA A 111 2.93 -12.51 23.02
C ALA A 111 4.42 -12.51 22.61
N LYS A 112 4.77 -13.26 21.56
CA LYS A 112 6.16 -13.39 21.09
C LYS A 112 6.71 -12.14 20.42
N PHE A 113 5.92 -11.47 19.57
CA PHE A 113 6.41 -10.37 18.73
C PHE A 113 6.04 -9.00 19.28
N ASP A 114 4.85 -8.86 19.87
CA ASP A 114 4.35 -7.61 20.43
C ASP A 114 4.62 -7.50 21.94
N ASN A 115 5.08 -8.58 22.60
CA ASN A 115 5.29 -8.69 24.05
C ASN A 115 4.03 -8.41 24.88
N VAL A 116 2.87 -8.84 24.35
CA VAL A 116 1.56 -8.63 24.99
C VAL A 116 0.81 -9.96 25.13
N GLU A 117 0.51 -10.35 26.36
CA GLU A 117 -0.37 -11.48 26.66
C GLU A 117 -1.81 -10.99 26.84
N LEU A 118 -2.67 -11.25 25.85
CA LEU A 118 -4.06 -10.79 25.91
C LEU A 118 -4.91 -11.56 26.94
N GLY A 119 -4.61 -12.84 27.18
CA GLY A 119 -5.38 -13.72 28.07
C GLY A 119 -6.86 -13.93 27.67
N ARG A 120 -7.25 -13.49 26.46
CA ARG A 120 -8.62 -13.52 25.92
C ARG A 120 -8.60 -13.72 24.41
N ALA A 121 -9.77 -13.76 23.78
CA ALA A 121 -9.88 -13.78 22.32
C ALA A 121 -9.17 -12.55 21.70
N PRO A 122 -8.43 -12.71 20.59
CA PRO A 122 -7.72 -11.60 19.95
C PRO A 122 -8.66 -10.64 19.23
N VAL A 123 -9.95 -10.98 19.07
CA VAL A 123 -10.94 -10.14 18.38
C VAL A 123 -11.96 -9.58 19.36
N VAL A 124 -12.27 -8.30 19.18
CA VAL A 124 -13.33 -7.58 19.90
C VAL A 124 -14.31 -6.97 18.90
N LEU A 125 -15.60 -6.96 19.26
CA LEU A 125 -16.62 -6.21 18.51
C LEU A 125 -16.48 -4.73 18.83
N VAL A 126 -16.52 -3.88 17.80
CA VAL A 126 -16.35 -2.42 17.96
C VAL A 126 -17.50 -1.80 18.76
N ASP A 127 -18.71 -2.34 18.62
CA ASP A 127 -19.90 -1.87 19.33
C ASP A 127 -19.87 -2.19 20.83
N ASP A 128 -19.14 -3.23 21.24
CA ASP A 128 -18.98 -3.59 22.66
C ASP A 128 -18.00 -2.68 23.41
N LEU A 129 -17.19 -1.91 22.67
CA LEU A 129 -16.22 -0.98 23.26
C LEU A 129 -16.86 0.38 23.53
N PRO A 130 -16.49 1.06 24.64
CA PRO A 130 -16.95 2.43 24.89
C PRO A 130 -16.34 3.40 23.89
N ASP A 131 -16.96 4.57 23.72
CA ASP A 131 -16.39 5.64 22.92
C ASP A 131 -15.06 6.12 23.54
N PRO A 132 -13.97 6.16 22.76
CA PRO A 132 -12.68 6.58 23.26
C PRO A 132 -12.69 8.09 23.59
N GLN A 133 -11.94 8.46 24.61
CA GLN A 133 -11.72 9.86 24.97
C GLN A 133 -10.53 10.39 24.19
N LEU A 134 -10.77 11.41 23.35
CA LEU A 134 -9.75 12.18 22.63
C LEU A 134 -9.91 13.65 22.99
N ASP A 135 -8.82 14.41 23.00
CA ASP A 135 -8.92 15.86 23.15
C ASP A 135 -9.63 16.49 21.92
N ALA A 136 -10.22 17.66 22.13
CA ALA A 136 -11.04 18.31 21.11
C ALA A 136 -10.26 18.64 19.83
N THR A 137 -8.98 18.98 19.94
CA THR A 137 -8.14 19.34 18.79
C THR A 137 -7.85 18.10 17.94
N THR A 138 -7.43 17.00 18.57
CA THR A 138 -7.19 15.72 17.89
C THR A 138 -8.45 15.19 17.23
N LYS A 139 -9.59 15.24 17.94
CA LYS A 139 -10.89 14.84 17.38
C LYS A 139 -11.27 15.65 16.15
N ALA A 140 -11.15 16.99 16.22
CA ALA A 140 -11.46 17.87 15.10
C ALA A 140 -10.54 17.62 13.88
N ALA A 141 -9.26 17.30 14.12
CA ALA A 141 -8.33 16.92 13.06
C ALA A 141 -8.75 15.61 12.36
N PHE A 142 -9.12 14.59 13.12
CA PHE A 142 -9.63 13.34 12.54
C PHE A 142 -10.96 13.51 11.80
N ASP A 143 -11.86 14.34 12.32
CA ASP A 143 -13.13 14.63 11.65
C ASP A 143 -12.89 15.36 10.32
N THR A 144 -11.98 16.34 10.30
CA THR A 144 -11.57 17.04 9.07
C THR A 144 -10.97 16.07 8.05
N ALA A 145 -10.08 15.18 8.49
CA ALA A 145 -9.49 14.16 7.62
C ALA A 145 -10.55 13.21 7.07
N TYR A 146 -11.44 12.70 7.94
CA TYR A 146 -12.55 11.83 7.54
C TYR A 146 -13.44 12.50 6.49
N ASP A 147 -13.86 13.74 6.71
CA ASP A 147 -14.79 14.45 5.82
C ASP A 147 -14.16 14.65 4.43
N ASN A 148 -12.87 15.02 4.38
CA ASN A 148 -12.13 15.16 3.12
C ASN A 148 -11.96 13.82 2.39
N ILE A 149 -11.55 12.77 3.10
CA ILE A 149 -11.34 11.42 2.54
C ILE A 149 -12.67 10.87 2.02
N ARG A 150 -13.75 10.99 2.79
CA ARG A 150 -15.09 10.53 2.42
C ARG A 150 -15.59 11.25 1.18
N LYS A 151 -15.52 12.59 1.17
CA LYS A 151 -15.92 13.40 0.02
C LYS A 151 -15.18 13.00 -1.26
N PHE A 152 -13.88 12.72 -1.18
CA PHE A 152 -13.09 12.29 -2.33
C PHE A 152 -13.49 10.89 -2.83
N HIS A 153 -13.71 9.92 -1.93
CA HIS A 153 -14.09 8.56 -2.31
C HIS A 153 -15.54 8.46 -2.79
N GLU A 154 -16.48 9.24 -2.23
CA GLU A 154 -17.87 9.32 -2.72
C GLU A 154 -17.93 9.85 -4.16
N ALA A 155 -17.05 10.80 -4.51
CA ALA A 155 -16.98 11.34 -5.88
C ALA A 155 -16.53 10.30 -6.94
N GLN A 156 -15.98 9.16 -6.52
CA GLN A 156 -15.54 8.08 -7.42
C GLN A 156 -16.67 7.08 -7.77
N ILE A 157 -17.85 7.20 -7.15
CA ILE A 157 -18.98 6.33 -7.45
C ILE A 157 -19.42 6.54 -8.91
N THR A 158 -19.31 5.49 -9.72
CA THR A 158 -19.70 5.53 -11.13
C THR A 158 -21.17 5.16 -11.30
N ALA A 159 -21.84 5.85 -12.24
CA ALA A 159 -23.18 5.46 -12.65
C ALA A 159 -23.17 4.05 -13.26
N PRO A 160 -24.26 3.27 -13.11
CA PRO A 160 -24.40 1.98 -13.79
C PRO A 160 -24.17 2.13 -15.29
N LEU A 161 -23.38 1.22 -15.88
CA LEU A 161 -23.22 1.16 -17.32
C LEU A 161 -24.37 0.32 -17.88
N HIS A 162 -25.11 0.83 -18.84
CA HIS A 162 -26.16 0.11 -19.56
C HIS A 162 -26.03 0.41 -21.05
N VAL A 163 -25.77 -0.61 -21.86
CA VAL A 163 -25.52 -0.48 -23.30
C VAL A 163 -26.28 -1.58 -24.04
N GLU A 164 -27.19 -1.20 -24.93
CA GLU A 164 -27.75 -2.11 -25.92
C GLU A 164 -26.79 -2.17 -27.11
N THR A 165 -26.12 -3.31 -27.27
CA THR A 165 -25.06 -3.49 -28.27
C THR A 165 -25.63 -3.80 -29.67
N MET A 166 -26.80 -4.43 -29.70
CA MET A 166 -27.66 -4.65 -30.86
C MET A 166 -29.10 -4.87 -30.38
N PRO A 167 -30.12 -4.73 -31.25
CA PRO A 167 -31.52 -4.85 -30.83
C PRO A 167 -31.79 -6.12 -30.01
N GLY A 168 -32.22 -5.94 -28.77
CA GLY A 168 -32.52 -7.02 -27.80
C GLY A 168 -31.32 -7.57 -27.02
N VAL A 169 -30.10 -7.05 -27.20
CA VAL A 169 -28.90 -7.49 -26.48
C VAL A 169 -28.34 -6.37 -25.62
N VAL A 170 -28.75 -6.38 -24.36
CA VAL A 170 -28.36 -5.41 -23.33
C VAL A 170 -27.19 -5.94 -22.51
N CYS A 171 -26.17 -5.12 -22.36
CA CYS A 171 -25.03 -5.35 -21.48
C CYS A 171 -25.03 -4.31 -20.36
N GLU A 172 -24.90 -4.77 -19.11
CA GLU A 172 -24.83 -3.91 -17.93
C GLU A 172 -23.55 -4.13 -17.12
N ARG A 173 -23.08 -3.07 -16.46
CA ARG A 173 -22.08 -3.18 -15.38
C ARG A 173 -22.67 -2.60 -14.10
N VAL A 174 -22.76 -3.46 -13.09
CA VAL A 174 -23.22 -3.10 -11.75
C VAL A 174 -22.11 -3.29 -10.74
N ASN A 175 -21.98 -2.36 -9.81
CA ASN A 175 -21.02 -2.45 -8.71
C ASN A 175 -21.69 -3.15 -7.51
N ARG A 176 -20.94 -4.03 -6.84
CA ARG A 176 -21.35 -4.68 -5.59
C ARG A 176 -20.18 -4.62 -4.61
N PRO A 177 -20.41 -4.30 -3.33
CA PRO A 177 -19.35 -4.34 -2.33
C PRO A 177 -18.82 -5.76 -2.16
N ILE A 178 -17.56 -5.84 -1.75
CA ILE A 178 -17.02 -7.06 -1.17
C ILE A 178 -17.65 -7.19 0.22
N ASP A 179 -18.34 -8.29 0.48
CA ASP A 179 -19.13 -8.44 1.72
C ASP A 179 -18.28 -8.32 2.99
N ALA A 180 -17.06 -8.89 2.98
CA ALA A 180 -16.16 -8.92 4.13
C ALA A 180 -14.73 -8.54 3.72
N VAL A 181 -14.19 -7.50 4.36
CA VAL A 181 -12.84 -6.97 4.10
C VAL A 181 -12.01 -6.89 5.38
N GLY A 182 -10.73 -7.24 5.27
CA GLY A 182 -9.74 -7.11 6.34
C GLY A 182 -8.86 -5.91 6.08
N LEU A 183 -8.65 -5.07 7.07
CA LEU A 183 -7.93 -3.80 6.97
C LEU A 183 -6.76 -3.85 7.95
N TYR A 184 -5.56 -4.15 7.45
CA TYR A 184 -4.36 -4.16 8.27
C TYR A 184 -3.85 -2.73 8.49
N VAL A 185 -3.72 -2.35 9.76
CA VAL A 185 -3.21 -1.05 10.21
C VAL A 185 -1.90 -1.32 10.95
N PRO A 186 -0.75 -0.85 10.44
CA PRO A 186 0.51 -1.00 11.14
C PRO A 186 0.47 -0.33 12.52
N GLY A 187 1.17 -0.94 13.46
CA GLY A 187 1.42 -0.40 14.79
C GLY A 187 2.80 -0.82 15.30
N GLY A 188 3.01 -0.75 16.61
CA GLY A 188 4.29 -1.04 17.24
C GLY A 188 5.08 0.25 17.51
N THR A 189 6.03 0.59 16.64
CA THR A 189 6.88 1.79 16.82
C THR A 189 6.15 3.11 16.56
N ALA A 190 5.15 3.09 15.67
CA ALA A 190 4.29 4.23 15.39
C ALA A 190 2.84 3.77 15.23
N ILE A 191 1.90 4.54 15.78
CA ILE A 191 0.46 4.30 15.67
C ILE A 191 -0.04 5.09 14.44
N LEU A 192 -0.75 4.43 13.52
CA LEU A 192 -1.18 5.02 12.24
C LEU A 192 -2.71 5.09 12.07
N PRO A 193 -3.43 5.95 12.83
CA PRO A 193 -4.88 6.11 12.67
C PRO A 193 -5.27 6.70 11.30
N SER A 194 -4.36 7.40 10.63
CA SER A 194 -4.52 7.86 9.25
C SER A 194 -4.71 6.69 8.28
N THR A 195 -3.98 5.58 8.45
CA THR A 195 -4.17 4.36 7.66
C THR A 195 -5.56 3.76 7.90
N THR A 196 -6.04 3.77 9.15
CA THR A 196 -7.40 3.32 9.46
C THR A 196 -8.44 4.13 8.67
N LEU A 197 -8.30 5.46 8.58
CA LEU A 197 -9.18 6.31 7.78
C LEU A 197 -9.11 5.94 6.29
N MET A 198 -7.90 5.84 5.74
CA MET A 198 -7.68 5.55 4.31
C MET A 198 -8.23 4.19 3.87
N LEU A 199 -8.36 3.24 4.80
CA LEU A 199 -8.89 1.90 4.53
C LEU A 199 -10.38 1.76 4.85
N ALA A 200 -10.82 2.27 6.00
CA ALA A 200 -12.19 2.06 6.49
C ALA A 200 -13.20 2.98 5.82
N VAL A 201 -12.82 4.23 5.49
CA VAL A 201 -13.72 5.16 4.80
C VAL A 201 -14.19 4.64 3.43
N PRO A 202 -13.30 4.20 2.50
CA PRO A 202 -13.77 3.60 1.25
C PRO A 202 -14.55 2.30 1.45
N GLY A 203 -14.24 1.50 2.48
CA GLY A 203 -15.03 0.32 2.86
C GLY A 203 -16.46 0.69 3.25
N GLN A 204 -16.62 1.76 4.03
CA GLN A 204 -17.91 2.34 4.40
C GLN A 204 -18.66 2.87 3.17
N VAL A 205 -18.00 3.66 2.31
CA VAL A 205 -18.61 4.20 1.08
C VAL A 205 -19.07 3.08 0.13
N ALA A 206 -18.29 2.00 0.02
CA ALA A 206 -18.66 0.84 -0.78
C ALA A 206 -19.88 0.08 -0.21
N GLY A 207 -20.09 0.14 1.11
CA GLY A 207 -21.11 -0.63 1.81
C GLY A 207 -20.67 -2.04 2.18
N CYS A 208 -19.39 -2.24 2.52
CA CYS A 208 -18.89 -3.51 3.05
C CYS A 208 -19.60 -3.84 4.38
N LYS A 209 -20.14 -5.05 4.51
CA LYS A 209 -20.94 -5.44 5.69
C LYS A 209 -20.07 -5.82 6.88
N THR A 210 -18.97 -6.54 6.63
CA THR A 210 -17.99 -6.92 7.64
C THR A 210 -16.69 -6.22 7.33
N MET A 211 -16.23 -5.39 8.27
CA MET A 211 -14.90 -4.78 8.24
C MET A 211 -14.15 -5.20 9.49
N VAL A 212 -13.01 -5.87 9.30
CA VAL A 212 -12.12 -6.32 10.37
C VAL A 212 -10.86 -5.45 10.31
N VAL A 213 -10.64 -4.58 11.30
CA VAL A 213 -9.40 -3.83 11.42
C VAL A 213 -8.40 -4.64 12.24
N ALA A 214 -7.26 -5.00 11.66
CA ALA A 214 -6.17 -5.64 12.37
C ALA A 214 -5.13 -4.61 12.78
N THR A 215 -4.83 -4.50 14.07
CA THR A 215 -3.79 -3.63 14.61
C THR A 215 -3.14 -4.31 15.81
N PRO A 216 -1.81 -4.27 15.97
CA PRO A 216 -1.19 -4.77 17.19
C PRO A 216 -1.72 -4.00 18.41
N PRO A 217 -1.90 -4.68 19.55
CA PRO A 217 -2.37 -4.04 20.77
C PRO A 217 -1.30 -3.08 21.32
N ARG A 218 -1.73 -2.16 22.20
CA ARG A 218 -0.80 -1.42 23.05
C ARG A 218 -0.14 -2.38 24.05
N SER A 219 0.94 -1.93 24.68
CA SER A 219 1.68 -2.71 25.68
C SER A 219 0.83 -3.16 26.89
N ASP A 220 -0.28 -2.47 27.16
CA ASP A 220 -1.28 -2.81 28.19
C ASP A 220 -2.39 -3.74 27.68
N GLY A 221 -2.31 -4.21 26.43
CA GLY A 221 -3.32 -5.05 25.79
C GLY A 221 -4.55 -4.30 25.26
N SER A 222 -4.59 -2.96 25.36
CA SER A 222 -5.71 -2.15 24.88
C SER A 222 -5.59 -1.80 23.39
N VAL A 223 -6.71 -1.38 22.79
CA VAL A 223 -6.75 -0.79 21.45
C VAL A 223 -6.38 0.68 21.56
N CYS A 224 -5.60 1.19 20.61
CA CYS A 224 -5.32 2.63 20.52
C CYS A 224 -6.63 3.45 20.43
N PRO A 225 -6.82 4.48 21.30
CA PRO A 225 -8.03 5.30 21.31
C PRO A 225 -8.33 5.97 19.96
N GLU A 226 -7.30 6.45 19.27
CA GLU A 226 -7.40 7.12 17.97
C GLU A 226 -7.85 6.14 16.87
N VAL A 227 -7.31 4.92 16.87
CA VAL A 227 -7.75 3.87 15.95
C VAL A 227 -9.19 3.46 16.25
N LEU A 228 -9.55 3.29 17.53
CA LEU A 228 -10.92 2.96 17.94
C LEU A 228 -11.91 4.05 17.53
N TYR A 229 -11.53 5.33 17.66
CA TYR A 229 -12.35 6.47 17.26
C TYR A 229 -12.70 6.39 15.77
N VAL A 230 -11.69 6.18 14.93
CA VAL A 230 -11.87 6.03 13.48
C VAL A 230 -12.69 4.79 13.15
N CYS A 231 -12.44 3.65 13.82
CA CYS A 231 -13.21 2.42 13.63
C CYS A 231 -14.70 2.65 13.87
N LYS A 232 -15.07 3.29 14.99
CA LYS A 232 -16.46 3.63 15.30
C LYS A 232 -17.05 4.58 14.27
N ARG A 233 -16.33 5.64 13.90
CA ARG A 233 -16.80 6.63 12.91
C ARG A 233 -17.05 6.01 11.53
N CYS A 234 -16.25 5.03 11.14
CA CYS A 234 -16.37 4.35 9.83
C CYS A 234 -17.31 3.13 9.84
N GLY A 235 -17.89 2.76 10.99
CA GLY A 235 -18.73 1.57 11.10
C GLY A 235 -17.95 0.25 10.94
N VAL A 236 -16.69 0.22 11.39
CA VAL A 236 -15.92 -1.02 11.47
C VAL A 236 -16.59 -1.98 12.44
N THR A 237 -16.70 -3.24 12.05
CA THR A 237 -17.44 -4.25 12.83
C THR A 237 -16.58 -4.94 13.90
N HIS A 238 -15.33 -5.27 13.56
CA HIS A 238 -14.43 -6.06 14.40
C HIS A 238 -13.05 -5.40 14.46
N ILE A 239 -12.40 -5.49 15.61
CA ILE A 239 -10.98 -5.17 15.76
C ILE A 239 -10.24 -6.45 16.16
N LEU A 240 -9.27 -6.85 15.34
CA LEU A 240 -8.31 -7.91 15.63
C LEU A 240 -7.07 -7.27 16.26
N GLN A 241 -6.84 -7.55 17.53
CA GLN A 241 -5.72 -7.07 18.33
C GLN A 241 -4.45 -7.91 18.05
N ALA A 242 -4.00 -7.91 16.81
CA ALA A 242 -2.77 -8.58 16.38
C ALA A 242 -2.11 -7.82 15.23
N GLY A 243 -0.78 -7.85 15.18
CA GLY A 243 0.02 -7.34 14.05
C GLY A 243 0.56 -8.46 13.15
N GLY A 244 1.46 -8.09 12.24
CA GLY A 244 2.30 -9.02 11.49
C GLY A 244 1.57 -10.01 10.57
N ALA A 245 2.28 -11.09 10.22
CA ALA A 245 1.77 -12.15 9.36
C ALA A 245 0.62 -12.93 10.00
N GLN A 246 0.63 -13.09 11.33
CA GLN A 246 -0.42 -13.79 12.07
C GLN A 246 -1.77 -13.10 11.94
N ALA A 247 -1.81 -11.76 11.92
CA ALA A 247 -3.05 -11.02 11.74
C ALA A 247 -3.62 -11.16 10.32
N VAL A 248 -2.75 -11.11 9.30
CA VAL A 248 -3.14 -11.33 7.90
C VAL A 248 -3.70 -12.74 7.73
N ALA A 249 -3.04 -13.75 8.31
CA ALA A 249 -3.49 -15.13 8.28
C ALA A 249 -4.84 -15.33 8.97
N ALA A 250 -5.05 -14.69 10.14
CA ALA A 250 -6.30 -14.78 10.88
C ALA A 250 -7.47 -14.20 10.08
N MET A 251 -7.30 -13.06 9.41
CA MET A 251 -8.35 -12.51 8.53
C MET A 251 -8.58 -13.38 7.29
N ALA A 252 -7.52 -13.92 6.69
CA ALA A 252 -7.61 -14.70 5.45
C ALA A 252 -8.28 -16.07 5.64
N HIS A 253 -7.92 -16.80 6.70
CA HIS A 253 -8.49 -18.11 7.00
C HIS A 253 -9.76 -18.01 7.85
N GLY A 254 -9.92 -16.92 8.60
CA GLY A 254 -10.83 -16.89 9.74
C GLY A 254 -10.26 -17.68 10.92
N THR A 255 -10.77 -17.39 12.12
CA THR A 255 -10.49 -18.17 13.33
C THR A 255 -11.79 -18.38 14.10
N ALA A 256 -11.72 -18.89 15.34
CA ALA A 256 -12.92 -19.02 16.17
C ALA A 256 -13.57 -17.65 16.46
N THR A 257 -12.78 -16.58 16.57
CA THR A 257 -13.27 -15.22 16.85
C THR A 257 -13.09 -14.22 15.71
N CYS A 258 -12.16 -14.46 14.77
CA CYS A 258 -11.92 -13.59 13.63
C CYS A 258 -12.76 -14.01 12.42
N PRO A 259 -13.64 -13.14 11.88
CA PRO A 259 -14.34 -13.43 10.65
C PRO A 259 -13.37 -13.62 9.49
N LYS A 260 -13.60 -14.65 8.67
CA LYS A 260 -12.93 -14.81 7.39
C LYS A 260 -13.32 -13.65 6.45
N VAL A 261 -12.34 -13.01 5.83
CA VAL A 261 -12.55 -11.96 4.84
C VAL A 261 -12.30 -12.45 3.40
N HIS A 262 -12.79 -11.69 2.42
CA HIS A 262 -12.60 -11.98 0.99
C HIS A 262 -11.47 -11.17 0.37
N LYS A 263 -11.11 -10.04 0.99
CA LYS A 263 -10.00 -9.20 0.56
C LYS A 263 -9.30 -8.56 1.75
N VAL A 264 -7.96 -8.63 1.77
CA VAL A 264 -7.13 -7.95 2.78
C VAL A 264 -6.47 -6.73 2.16
N PHE A 265 -6.57 -5.61 2.86
CA PHE A 265 -6.02 -4.33 2.50
C PHE A 265 -4.99 -3.87 3.52
N GLY A 266 -4.17 -2.92 3.11
CA GLY A 266 -3.36 -2.13 4.03
C GLY A 266 -1.86 -2.32 3.85
N PRO A 267 -1.09 -1.27 4.16
CA PRO A 267 0.36 -1.31 4.11
C PRO A 267 0.91 -2.13 5.27
N GLY A 268 2.17 -2.53 5.19
CA GLY A 268 2.85 -3.18 6.30
C GLY A 268 4.31 -3.43 5.95
N ASN A 269 5.06 -3.92 6.94
CA ASN A 269 6.44 -4.32 6.70
C ASN A 269 6.51 -5.52 5.73
N GLN A 270 7.73 -5.89 5.35
CA GLN A 270 8.00 -7.01 4.45
C GLN A 270 7.34 -8.34 4.85
N PHE A 271 7.14 -8.61 6.15
CA PHE A 271 6.50 -9.85 6.62
C PHE A 271 4.98 -9.82 6.38
N VAL A 272 4.33 -8.67 6.60
CA VAL A 272 2.91 -8.45 6.29
C VAL A 272 2.68 -8.56 4.78
N THR A 273 3.54 -7.91 3.98
CA THR A 273 3.47 -7.98 2.51
C THR A 273 3.67 -9.41 2.01
N ALA A 274 4.66 -10.14 2.55
CA ALA A 274 4.87 -11.54 2.21
C ALA A 274 3.68 -12.43 2.59
N ALA A 275 3.07 -12.22 3.77
CA ALA A 275 1.88 -12.94 4.19
C ALA A 275 0.70 -12.69 3.23
N LYS A 276 0.46 -11.42 2.87
CA LYS A 276 -0.57 -11.02 1.87
C LYS A 276 -0.34 -11.73 0.53
N MET A 277 0.89 -11.71 0.03
CA MET A 277 1.24 -12.36 -1.25
C MET A 277 1.07 -13.88 -1.20
N LEU A 278 1.52 -14.53 -0.12
CA LEU A 278 1.40 -15.97 0.07
C LEU A 278 -0.08 -16.38 0.12
N LEU A 279 -0.88 -15.68 0.94
CA LEU A 279 -2.31 -15.97 1.12
C LEU A 279 -3.13 -15.68 -0.14
N SER A 280 -2.74 -14.71 -0.96
CA SER A 280 -3.42 -14.41 -2.23
C SER A 280 -3.35 -15.56 -3.24
N ASN A 281 -2.38 -16.46 -3.09
CA ASN A 281 -2.19 -17.65 -3.92
C ASN A 281 -2.56 -18.95 -3.20
N SER A 282 -3.23 -18.88 -2.05
CA SER A 282 -3.58 -20.04 -1.23
C SER A 282 -5.05 -20.41 -1.34
N GLU A 283 -5.40 -21.60 -0.81
CA GLU A 283 -6.78 -22.08 -0.67
C GLU A 283 -7.62 -21.26 0.32
N ALA A 284 -7.06 -20.20 0.95
CA ALA A 284 -7.82 -19.24 1.73
C ALA A 284 -8.85 -18.47 0.89
N MET A 285 -8.71 -18.47 -0.46
CA MET A 285 -9.60 -17.76 -1.38
C MET A 285 -9.77 -16.29 -0.98
N VAL A 286 -8.64 -15.64 -0.73
CA VAL A 286 -8.56 -14.23 -0.33
C VAL A 286 -7.81 -13.45 -1.40
N SER A 287 -8.29 -12.27 -1.74
CA SER A 287 -7.54 -11.34 -2.59
C SER A 287 -6.81 -10.30 -1.75
N ILE A 288 -5.87 -9.57 -2.36
CA ILE A 288 -5.21 -8.43 -1.72
C ILE A 288 -5.37 -7.18 -2.59
N ASP A 289 -5.20 -6.01 -2.00
CA ASP A 289 -5.13 -4.74 -2.73
C ASP A 289 -3.90 -4.65 -3.63
N MET A 290 -2.71 -4.70 -3.03
CA MET A 290 -1.42 -4.65 -3.70
C MET A 290 -0.31 -5.16 -2.77
N PRO A 291 0.80 -5.68 -3.31
CA PRO A 291 2.04 -5.82 -2.56
C PRO A 291 2.54 -4.42 -2.17
N ALA A 292 2.50 -4.08 -0.89
CA ALA A 292 3.06 -2.83 -0.41
C ALA A 292 4.58 -2.98 -0.28
N GLY A 293 5.33 -2.14 -0.98
CA GLY A 293 6.77 -2.01 -0.78
C GLY A 293 7.09 -1.03 0.35
N PRO A 294 8.38 -0.85 0.67
CA PRO A 294 8.82 0.25 1.51
C PRO A 294 8.31 1.60 0.98
N SER A 295 8.16 2.53 1.90
CA SER A 295 7.75 3.91 1.62
C SER A 295 8.75 4.60 0.68
N GLU A 296 8.26 5.26 -0.36
CA GLU A 296 9.10 6.00 -1.30
C GLU A 296 8.54 7.40 -1.61
N VAL A 297 9.42 8.34 -1.95
CA VAL A 297 9.05 9.66 -2.50
C VAL A 297 10.06 10.10 -3.54
N LEU A 298 9.57 10.68 -4.64
CA LEU A 298 10.39 11.35 -5.64
C LEU A 298 9.96 12.82 -5.71
N VAL A 299 10.86 13.73 -5.33
CA VAL A 299 10.65 15.17 -5.41
C VAL A 299 11.30 15.68 -6.69
N VAL A 300 10.56 16.44 -7.49
CA VAL A 300 11.10 17.15 -8.65
C VAL A 300 11.25 18.63 -8.26
N ALA A 301 12.47 19.15 -8.33
CA ALA A 301 12.79 20.53 -7.93
C ALA A 301 13.37 21.31 -9.10
N ASP A 302 12.86 22.52 -9.33
CA ASP A 302 13.41 23.48 -10.28
C ASP A 302 14.05 24.69 -9.59
N GLY A 303 14.51 25.70 -10.35
CA GLY A 303 15.09 26.92 -9.79
C GLY A 303 14.14 27.77 -8.94
N GLY A 304 12.84 27.50 -8.98
CA GLY A 304 11.84 28.15 -8.12
C GLY A 304 11.51 27.37 -6.84
N ALA A 305 12.04 26.16 -6.68
CA ALA A 305 11.77 25.33 -5.52
C ALA A 305 12.45 25.90 -4.26
N ASP A 306 11.70 25.95 -3.16
CA ASP A 306 12.25 26.32 -1.85
C ASP A 306 13.09 25.15 -1.29
N PRO A 307 14.40 25.35 -1.07
CA PRO A 307 15.27 24.28 -0.58
C PRO A 307 14.84 23.69 0.76
N VAL A 308 14.23 24.49 1.64
CA VAL A 308 13.79 24.07 2.97
C VAL A 308 12.59 23.13 2.87
N HIS A 309 11.64 23.44 1.98
CA HIS A 309 10.46 22.59 1.76
C HIS A 309 10.82 21.28 1.07
N VAL A 310 11.69 21.33 0.04
CA VAL A 310 12.17 20.11 -0.64
C VAL A 310 12.86 19.17 0.35
N ALA A 311 13.72 19.72 1.22
CA ALA A 311 14.37 18.93 2.26
C ALA A 311 13.37 18.31 3.24
N ALA A 312 12.37 19.07 3.68
CA ALA A 312 11.32 18.58 4.56
C ALA A 312 10.50 17.45 3.92
N ASP A 313 10.13 17.58 2.64
CA ASP A 313 9.39 16.57 1.89
C ASP A 313 10.18 15.26 1.78
N LEU A 314 11.48 15.34 1.46
CA LEU A 314 12.35 14.16 1.43
C LEU A 314 12.42 13.48 2.80
N LEU A 315 12.70 14.26 3.86
CA LEU A 315 12.85 13.73 5.21
C LEU A 315 11.54 13.16 5.79
N SER A 316 10.39 13.72 5.41
CA SER A 316 9.07 13.24 5.84
C SER A 316 8.83 11.77 5.50
N GLN A 317 9.44 11.29 4.40
CA GLN A 317 9.34 9.89 4.01
C GLN A 317 10.51 9.05 4.52
N ALA A 318 11.71 9.63 4.61
CA ALA A 318 12.89 8.94 5.13
C ALA A 318 12.69 8.49 6.59
N GLU A 319 12.02 9.30 7.44
CA GLU A 319 11.79 8.95 8.84
C GLU A 319 10.84 7.75 9.05
N HIS A 320 10.13 7.31 8.00
CA HIS A 320 9.11 6.27 8.11
C HIS A 320 9.72 4.91 8.48
N GLY A 321 10.88 4.57 7.91
CA GLY A 321 11.57 3.30 8.14
C GLY A 321 12.90 3.20 7.38
N ARG A 322 13.83 2.38 7.89
CA ARG A 322 15.17 2.18 7.31
C ARG A 322 15.17 1.58 5.90
N ASP A 323 14.05 1.04 5.47
CA ASP A 323 13.81 0.49 4.14
C ASP A 323 13.25 1.52 3.16
N SER A 324 12.96 2.76 3.61
CA SER A 324 12.41 3.82 2.77
C SER A 324 13.43 4.33 1.75
N GLN A 325 12.95 4.79 0.60
CA GLN A 325 13.81 5.35 -0.45
C GLN A 325 13.30 6.73 -0.88
N VAL A 326 14.18 7.72 -0.84
CA VAL A 326 13.86 9.09 -1.27
C VAL A 326 14.72 9.48 -2.45
N VAL A 327 14.14 10.16 -3.43
CA VAL A 327 14.82 10.56 -4.67
C VAL A 327 14.55 12.04 -4.94
N LEU A 328 15.61 12.80 -5.18
CA LEU A 328 15.50 14.17 -5.67
C LEU A 328 15.88 14.20 -7.16
N LEU A 329 14.96 14.66 -8.00
CA LEU A 329 15.21 14.99 -9.39
C LEU A 329 15.26 16.51 -9.54
N ALA A 330 16.47 17.05 -9.57
CA ALA A 330 16.70 18.49 -9.71
C ALA A 330 16.94 18.89 -11.18
N THR A 331 16.32 19.98 -11.63
CA THR A 331 16.69 20.61 -12.90
C THR A 331 18.03 21.36 -12.76
N PRO A 332 18.72 21.71 -13.86
CA PRO A 332 20.03 22.35 -13.79
C PRO A 332 20.08 23.71 -13.07
N ASP A 333 18.94 24.40 -12.96
CA ASP A 333 18.78 25.69 -12.30
C ASP A 333 18.37 25.59 -10.82
N ALA A 334 18.10 24.39 -10.30
CA ALA A 334 17.80 24.17 -8.89
C ALA A 334 19.07 24.29 -8.02
N ASP A 335 18.93 24.91 -6.84
CA ASP A 335 20.00 25.01 -5.86
C ASP A 335 20.15 23.73 -5.02
N VAL A 336 20.77 22.72 -5.62
CA VAL A 336 20.98 21.40 -5.01
C VAL A 336 21.82 21.50 -3.72
N ASP A 337 22.80 22.40 -3.67
CA ASP A 337 23.65 22.57 -2.50
C ASP A 337 22.85 23.11 -1.31
N ALA A 338 21.97 24.09 -1.54
CA ALA A 338 21.05 24.58 -0.52
C ALA A 338 20.08 23.50 -0.04
N ILE A 339 19.56 22.66 -0.95
CA ILE A 339 18.67 21.54 -0.58
C ILE A 339 19.42 20.55 0.30
N LEU A 340 20.61 20.09 -0.11
CA LEU A 340 21.41 19.15 0.67
C LEU A 340 21.82 19.72 2.02
N LYS A 341 22.10 21.02 2.10
CA LYS A 341 22.34 21.70 3.37
C LYS A 341 21.11 21.65 4.28
N ALA A 342 19.93 21.99 3.76
CA ALA A 342 18.68 21.95 4.52
C ALA A 342 18.34 20.52 4.98
N VAL A 343 18.60 19.49 4.17
CA VAL A 343 18.42 18.09 4.59
C VAL A 343 19.30 17.76 5.79
N ARG A 344 20.60 18.13 5.78
CA ARG A 344 21.49 17.89 6.93
C ARG A 344 20.99 18.57 8.19
N GLU A 345 20.66 19.86 8.08
CA GLU A 345 20.24 20.67 9.22
C GLU A 345 18.95 20.12 9.82
N GLN A 346 17.94 19.82 9.00
CA GLN A 346 16.67 19.29 9.47
C GLN A 346 16.81 17.86 10.03
N CYS A 347 17.54 16.96 9.34
CA CYS A 347 17.73 15.58 9.79
C CYS A 347 18.33 15.51 11.19
N SER A 348 19.33 16.35 11.48
CA SER A 348 20.01 16.42 12.79
C SER A 348 19.10 16.81 13.96
N THR A 349 17.89 17.30 13.68
CA THR A 349 16.91 17.70 14.70
C THR A 349 15.75 16.71 14.83
N LEU A 350 15.68 15.68 13.98
CA LEU A 350 14.60 14.72 13.99
C LEU A 350 14.74 13.75 15.17
N PRO A 351 13.64 13.50 15.93
CA PRO A 351 13.63 12.43 16.93
C PRO A 351 13.96 11.04 16.35
N ARG A 352 13.71 10.85 15.05
CA ARG A 352 13.97 9.61 14.29
C ARG A 352 15.16 9.74 13.33
N GLN A 353 16.16 10.58 13.65
CA GLN A 353 17.37 10.79 12.84
C GLN A 353 18.01 9.46 12.37
N GLU A 354 18.29 8.52 13.28
CA GLU A 354 18.91 7.22 12.94
C GLU A 354 18.08 6.33 11.99
N VAL A 355 16.80 6.65 11.78
CA VAL A 355 15.94 5.95 10.82
C VAL A 355 15.97 6.63 9.46
N ALA A 356 16.13 7.96 9.45
CA ALA A 356 16.17 8.77 8.24
C ALA A 356 17.56 8.82 7.57
N GLU A 357 18.65 8.65 8.34
CA GLU A 357 20.03 8.50 7.86
C GLU A 357 20.28 7.11 7.22
#